data_AF-A0A3R6U1R6-F1
#
_entry.id   AF-A0A3R6U1R6-F1
#
_cell.length_a   1.000
_cell.length_b   1.000
_cell.length_c   1.000
_cell.angle_alpha   90.00
_cell.angle_beta   90.00
_cell.angle_gamma   90.00
#
_symmetry.space_group_name_H-M   'P 1'
#
loop_
_entity.id
_entity.type
_entity.pdbx_description
1 polymer ?
#
loop_
_entity_poly.entity_id
_entity_poly.type
_entity_poly.pdbx_seq_one_letter_code
_entity_poly.pdbx_strand_id
1 'polypeptide(L)'
;MRSIPEQRIAEFQEQDYQLYFGISKLEFDRMLQALHEAYRQEHKRKTRFTKISMMDKLILTLIYRYEYRTMESIAKEYEVSLDTIADNIHWVERTLLNADILQTSVTCVYKTN
;
A
#
# COMPACT_ATOMS: atom_id res chain seq x y z
N MET A 1 -5.78 17.36 -2.83
CA MET A 1 -5.88 17.01 -1.40
C MET A 1 -4.46 16.82 -0.88
N ARG A 2 -4.10 17.37 0.29
CA ARG A 2 -2.73 17.23 0.85
C ARG A 2 -2.46 15.76 1.16
N SER A 3 -1.22 15.34 0.99
CA SER A 3 -0.71 14.03 1.40
C SER A 3 -1.15 13.69 2.82
N ILE A 4 -1.41 12.41 3.09
CA ILE A 4 -1.52 11.89 4.45
C ILE A 4 -0.12 11.38 4.80
N PRO A 5 0.78 12.22 5.35
CA PRO A 5 2.07 11.71 5.80
C PRO A 5 1.86 10.71 6.93
N GLU A 6 2.75 9.74 7.07
CA GLU A 6 2.75 8.73 8.13
C GLU A 6 2.50 9.34 9.52
N GLN A 7 3.05 10.52 9.77
CA GLN A 7 2.85 11.32 10.99
C GLN A 7 1.38 11.64 11.30
N ARG A 8 0.55 11.84 10.28
CA ARG A 8 -0.89 12.11 10.47
C ARG A 8 -1.68 10.85 10.82
N ILE A 9 -1.21 9.66 10.42
CA ILE A 9 -1.92 8.41 10.71
C ILE A 9 -1.74 7.99 12.17
N ALA A 10 -0.64 8.39 12.80
CA ALA A 10 -0.46 8.21 14.24
C ALA A 10 -1.60 8.86 15.06
N GLU A 11 -2.25 9.90 14.52
CA GLU A 11 -3.36 10.62 15.15
C GLU A 11 -4.74 10.09 14.72
N PHE A 12 -4.81 9.20 13.72
CA PHE A 12 -6.08 8.73 13.16
C PHE A 12 -6.92 7.96 14.18
N GLN A 13 -8.20 8.33 14.24
CA GLN A 13 -9.25 7.57 14.89
C GLN A 13 -9.92 6.63 13.87
N GLU A 14 -10.77 5.70 14.34
CA GLU A 14 -11.47 4.72 13.48
C GLU A 14 -12.17 5.36 12.27
N GLN A 15 -12.84 6.49 12.50
CA GLN A 15 -13.55 7.25 11.47
C GLN A 15 -12.62 7.74 10.33
N ASP A 16 -11.35 8.02 10.63
CA ASP A 16 -10.40 8.51 9.63
C ASP A 16 -9.99 7.38 8.68
N TYR A 17 -9.84 6.15 9.18
CA TYR A 17 -9.54 4.98 8.34
C TYR A 17 -10.68 4.73 7.34
N GLN A 18 -11.93 4.83 7.81
CA GLN A 18 -13.08 4.67 6.93
C GLN A 18 -13.18 5.83 5.92
N LEU A 19 -12.94 7.07 6.36
CA LEU A 19 -13.02 8.25 5.51
C LEU A 19 -11.98 8.26 4.40
N TYR A 20 -10.72 7.93 4.71
CA TYR A 20 -9.60 8.05 3.77
C TYR A 20 -9.26 6.76 3.02
N PHE A 21 -9.55 5.59 3.61
CA PHE A 21 -9.18 4.30 3.03
C PHE A 21 -10.37 3.39 2.73
N GLY A 22 -11.57 3.73 3.21
CA GLY A 22 -12.76 2.89 3.03
C GLY A 22 -12.72 1.58 3.82
N ILE A 23 -11.82 1.46 4.80
CA ILE A 23 -11.64 0.25 5.63
C ILE A 23 -11.59 0.61 7.11
N SER A 24 -11.85 -0.37 7.97
CA SER A 24 -11.67 -0.24 9.42
C SER A 24 -10.20 -0.20 9.81
N LYS A 25 -9.91 0.32 11.01
CA LYS A 25 -8.55 0.26 11.57
C LYS A 25 -8.06 -1.18 11.72
N LEU A 26 -8.96 -2.08 12.12
CA LEU A 26 -8.64 -3.51 12.27
C LEU A 26 -8.20 -4.14 10.93
N GLU A 27 -8.87 -3.80 9.83
CA GLU A 27 -8.48 -4.26 8.49
C GLU A 27 -7.13 -3.68 8.07
N PHE A 28 -6.91 -2.38 8.35
CA PHE A 28 -5.63 -1.73 8.07
C PHE A 28 -4.48 -2.43 8.81
N ASP A 29 -4.64 -2.69 10.11
CA ASP A 29 -3.63 -3.36 10.93
C ASP A 29 -3.35 -4.80 10.44
N ARG A 30 -4.40 -5.54 10.06
CA ARG A 30 -4.27 -6.89 9.48
C ARG A 30 -3.53 -6.87 8.14
N MET A 31 -3.85 -5.93 7.26
CA MET A 31 -3.16 -5.75 5.99
C MET A 31 -1.68 -5.45 6.23
N LEU A 32 -1.37 -4.50 7.11
CA LEU A 32 0.01 -4.11 7.42
C LEU A 32 0.81 -5.27 8.02
N GLN A 33 0.21 -6.04 8.91
CA GLN A 33 0.83 -7.25 9.48
C GLN A 33 1.16 -8.29 8.40
N ALA A 34 0.22 -8.56 7.49
CA ALA A 34 0.44 -9.49 6.38
C ALA A 34 1.58 -9.05 5.46
N LEU A 35 1.67 -7.75 5.15
CA LEU A 35 2.77 -7.19 4.37
C LEU A 35 4.12 -7.36 5.07
N HIS A 36 4.21 -7.10 6.37
CA HIS A 36 5.44 -7.31 7.13
C HIS A 36 5.84 -8.79 7.20
N GLU A 37 4.88 -9.70 7.30
CA GLU A 37 5.16 -11.13 7.27
C GLU A 37 5.68 -11.59 5.92
N ALA A 38 4.99 -11.23 4.82
CA ALA A 38 5.43 -11.55 3.47
C ALA A 38 6.82 -10.95 3.18
N TYR A 39 7.05 -9.69 3.55
CA TYR A 39 8.35 -9.06 3.36
C TYR A 39 9.48 -9.78 4.10
N ARG A 40 9.24 -10.18 5.36
CA ARG A 40 10.20 -10.99 6.14
C ARG A 40 10.47 -12.34 5.48
N GLN A 41 9.47 -12.97 4.88
CA GLN A 41 9.62 -14.26 4.20
C GLN A 41 10.42 -14.15 2.90
N GLU A 42 10.19 -13.10 2.11
CA GLU A 42 10.92 -12.83 0.86
C GLU A 42 12.36 -12.39 1.10
N HIS A 43 12.59 -11.58 2.14
CA HIS A 43 13.87 -10.90 2.38
C HIS A 43 14.68 -11.48 3.54
N LYS A 44 14.58 -12.80 3.79
CA LYS A 44 15.28 -13.52 4.88
C LYS A 44 16.81 -13.31 4.93
N ARG A 45 17.44 -12.83 3.85
CA ARG A 45 18.90 -12.73 3.71
C ARG A 45 19.46 -11.30 3.66
N LYS A 46 18.67 -10.26 3.32
CA LYS A 46 19.11 -8.85 3.34
C LYS A 46 17.90 -7.91 3.46
N THR A 47 17.96 -6.99 4.42
CA THR A 47 17.05 -5.84 4.47
C THR A 47 17.39 -4.89 3.33
N ARG A 48 16.49 -4.70 2.36
CA ARG A 48 16.67 -3.68 1.32
C ARG A 48 16.18 -2.35 1.88
N PHE A 49 17.01 -1.32 1.84
CA PHE A 49 16.56 0.04 2.13
C PHE A 49 15.66 0.52 1.00
N THR A 50 14.40 0.82 1.30
CA THR A 50 13.44 1.40 0.35
C THR A 50 13.09 2.81 0.79
N LYS A 51 13.01 3.76 -0.16
CA LYS A 51 12.60 5.15 0.10
C LYS A 51 11.17 5.24 0.67
N ILE A 52 10.34 4.24 0.38
CA ILE A 52 8.94 4.13 0.81
C ILE A 52 8.86 3.08 1.93
N SER A 53 8.28 3.46 3.07
CA SER A 53 8.07 2.56 4.21
C SER A 53 7.02 1.48 3.90
N MET A 54 6.93 0.42 4.70
CA MET A 54 5.88 -0.60 4.49
C MET A 54 4.48 -0.01 4.67
N MET A 55 4.34 0.88 5.64
CA MET A 55 3.09 1.58 5.91
C MET A 55 2.72 2.49 4.74
N ASP A 56 3.66 3.24 4.18
CA ASP A 56 3.45 4.07 2.99
C ASP A 56 3.01 3.25 1.78
N LYS A 57 3.60 2.05 1.58
CA LYS A 57 3.18 1.14 0.51
C LYS A 57 1.71 0.73 0.64
N LEU A 58 1.24 0.49 1.86
CA LEU A 58 -0.17 0.18 2.10
C LEU A 58 -1.06 1.40 1.82
N ILE A 59 -0.71 2.56 2.38
CA ILE A 59 -1.47 3.81 2.24
C ILE A 59 -1.61 4.20 0.76
N LEU A 60 -0.50 4.22 0.01
CA LEU A 60 -0.54 4.59 -1.41
C LEU A 60 -1.42 3.62 -2.22
N THR A 61 -1.42 2.34 -1.85
CA THR A 61 -2.25 1.33 -2.50
C THR A 61 -3.72 1.55 -2.16
N LEU A 62 -4.05 1.85 -0.91
CA LEU A 62 -5.42 2.14 -0.49
C LEU A 62 -5.94 3.45 -1.13
N ILE A 63 -5.12 4.50 -1.21
CA ILE A 63 -5.47 5.75 -1.91
C ILE A 63 -5.69 5.48 -3.40
N TYR A 64 -4.84 4.67 -4.04
CA TYR A 64 -5.04 4.25 -5.44
C TYR A 64 -6.37 3.52 -5.62
N ARG A 65 -6.71 2.61 -4.71
CA ARG A 65 -7.93 1.78 -4.77
C ARG A 65 -9.20 2.53 -4.43
N TYR A 66 -9.17 3.40 -3.43
CA TYR A 66 -10.36 4.05 -2.84
C TYR A 66 -10.62 5.44 -3.41
N GLU A 67 -9.58 6.27 -3.57
CA GLU A 67 -9.72 7.61 -4.15
C GLU A 67 -9.56 7.62 -5.68
N TYR A 68 -9.29 6.47 -6.32
CA TYR A 68 -9.03 6.34 -7.76
C TYR A 68 -7.94 7.30 -8.26
N ARG A 69 -6.93 7.60 -7.43
CA ARG A 69 -5.80 8.45 -7.84
C ARG A 69 -4.96 7.76 -8.91
N THR A 70 -4.37 8.55 -9.80
CA THR A 70 -3.44 8.00 -10.79
C THR A 70 -2.09 7.68 -10.16
N MET A 71 -1.41 6.65 -10.68
CA MET A 71 -0.08 6.26 -10.20
C MET A 71 0.94 7.39 -10.40
N GLU A 72 0.80 8.21 -11.44
CA GLU A 72 1.64 9.38 -11.70
C GLU A 72 1.50 10.45 -10.63
N SER A 73 0.27 10.70 -10.16
CA SER A 73 0.03 11.65 -9.08
C SER A 73 0.71 11.20 -7.79
N ILE A 74 0.61 9.90 -7.49
CA ILE A 74 1.24 9.29 -6.31
C ILE A 74 2.77 9.34 -6.46
N ALA A 75 3.31 8.99 -7.63
CA ALA A 75 4.76 9.00 -7.88
C ALA A 75 5.37 10.39 -7.68
N LYS A 76 4.69 11.43 -8.15
CA LYS A 76 5.11 12.83 -7.95
C LYS A 76 5.09 13.23 -6.47
N GLU A 77 4.08 12.80 -5.73
CA GLU A 77 3.91 13.11 -4.30
C GLU A 77 4.99 12.47 -3.42
N TYR A 78 5.36 11.22 -3.73
CA TYR A 78 6.42 10.48 -3.03
C TYR A 78 7.83 10.74 -3.61
N GLU A 79 7.94 11.57 -4.65
CA GLU A 79 9.18 11.87 -5.38
C GLU A 79 9.93 10.59 -5.80
N VAL A 80 9.19 9.64 -6.40
CA VAL A 80 9.72 8.39 -6.93
C VAL A 80 9.28 8.21 -8.38
N SER A 81 9.87 7.22 -9.06
CA SER A 81 9.45 6.87 -10.42
C SER A 81 8.05 6.21 -10.42
N LEU A 82 7.35 6.34 -11.55
CA LEU A 82 6.08 5.64 -11.81
C LEU A 82 6.24 4.13 -11.64
N ASP A 83 7.32 3.56 -12.18
CA ASP A 83 7.63 2.13 -12.09
C ASP A 83 7.75 1.68 -10.63
N THR A 84 8.36 2.52 -9.78
CA THR A 84 8.44 2.23 -8.33
C THR A 84 7.05 2.20 -7.69
N ILE A 85 6.14 3.11 -8.04
CA ILE A 85 4.77 3.06 -7.52
C ILE A 85 4.03 1.83 -8.04
N ALA A 86 4.12 1.54 -9.33
CA ALA A 86 3.48 0.36 -9.93
C ALA A 86 3.96 -0.94 -9.28
N ASP A 87 5.28 -1.12 -9.13
CA ASP A 87 5.85 -2.30 -8.47
C ASP A 87 5.38 -2.45 -7.02
N ASN A 88 5.29 -1.34 -6.26
CA ASN A 88 4.82 -1.39 -4.88
C ASN A 88 3.32 -1.71 -4.79
N ILE A 89 2.47 -1.09 -5.62
CA ILE A 89 1.03 -1.39 -5.66
C ILE A 89 0.82 -2.85 -6.02
N HIS A 90 1.47 -3.34 -7.09
CA HIS A 90 1.36 -4.74 -7.51
C HIS A 90 1.79 -5.71 -6.42
N TRP A 91 2.90 -5.43 -5.73
CA TRP A 91 3.39 -6.29 -4.66
C TRP A 91 2.42 -6.31 -3.46
N VAL A 92 1.89 -5.15 -3.05
CA VAL A 92 0.90 -5.05 -1.96
C VAL A 92 -0.37 -5.81 -2.33
N GLU A 93 -0.95 -5.55 -3.50
CA GLU A 93 -2.18 -6.24 -3.92
C GLU A 93 -1.99 -7.75 -3.98
N ARG A 94 -0.89 -8.22 -4.59
CA ARG A 94 -0.56 -9.65 -4.65
C ARG A 94 -0.41 -10.26 -3.26
N THR A 95 0.24 -9.56 -2.34
CA THR A 95 0.45 -10.05 -0.98
C THR A 95 -0.87 -10.17 -0.23
N LEU A 96 -1.74 -9.17 -0.33
CA LEU A 96 -3.04 -9.17 0.34
C LEU A 96 -4.02 -10.15 -0.30
N LEU A 97 -3.94 -10.39 -1.61
CA LEU A 97 -4.68 -11.47 -2.29
C LEU A 97 -4.21 -12.84 -1.81
N ASN A 98 -2.91 -13.07 -1.71
CA ASN A 98 -2.36 -14.33 -1.21
C ASN A 98 -2.69 -14.59 0.27
N ALA A 99 -2.93 -13.53 1.05
CA ALA A 99 -3.36 -13.59 2.44
C ALA A 99 -4.89 -13.69 2.60
N ASP A 100 -5.65 -13.75 1.50
CA ASP A 100 -7.13 -13.76 1.47
C ASP A 100 -7.78 -12.54 2.17
N ILE A 101 -7.05 -11.41 2.21
CA ILE A 101 -7.54 -10.15 2.77
C ILE A 101 -8.24 -9.31 1.68
N LEU A 102 -7.70 -9.30 0.46
CA LEU A 102 -8.37 -8.72 -0.70
C LEU A 102 -9.04 -9.81 -1.53
N GLN A 103 -10.21 -9.49 -2.10
CA GLN A 103 -10.95 -10.39 -2.99
C GLN A 103 -10.63 -10.17 -4.47
N THR A 104 -10.22 -8.95 -4.85
CA THR A 104 -9.92 -8.59 -6.25
C THR A 104 -8.75 -7.64 -6.37
N SER A 105 -7.93 -7.84 -7.42
CA SER A 105 -6.95 -6.87 -7.90
C SER A 105 -7.67 -5.77 -8.68
N VAL A 106 -7.28 -4.50 -8.52
CA VAL A 106 -7.74 -3.41 -9.42
C VAL A 106 -6.66 -3.01 -10.41
N THR A 107 -5.39 -3.38 -10.17
CA THR A 107 -4.39 -3.34 -11.21
C THR A 107 -4.62 -4.48 -12.20
N CYS A 108 -4.60 -4.14 -13.49
CA CYS A 108 -4.47 -5.14 -14.53
C CYS A 108 -3.08 -5.77 -14.40
N VAL A 109 -3.03 -7.10 -14.38
CA VAL A 109 -1.77 -7.85 -14.36
C VAL A 109 -1.04 -7.60 -15.68
N TYR A 110 -0.28 -6.51 -15.80
CA TYR A 110 0.72 -6.35 -16.86
C TYR A 110 1.93 -7.20 -16.48
N LYS A 111 1.76 -8.51 -16.59
CA LYS A 111 2.83 -9.52 -16.76
C LYS A 111 2.19 -10.82 -17.23
N THR A 112 1.74 -10.81 -18.49
CA THR A 112 1.84 -12.01 -19.32
C THR A 112 3.30 -12.14 -19.77
N ASN A 113 3.90 -13.29 -19.39
CA ASN A 113 5.22 -13.82 -19.70
C ASN A 113 6.39 -13.36 -18.83
#